data_AF-A0A966MUV0-F1
#
_entry.id   AF-A0A966MUV0-F1
#
_cell.length_a   1.000
_cell.length_b   1.000
_cell.length_c   1.000
_cell.angle_alpha   90.00
_cell.angle_beta   90.00
_cell.angle_gamma   90.00
#
_symmetry.space_group_name_H-M   'P 1'
#
loop_
_entity.id
_entity.type
_entity.pdbx_description
1 polymer ?
#
loop_
_entity_poly.entity_id
_entity_poly.type
_entity_poly.pdbx_seq_one_letter_code
_entity_poly.pdbx_strand_id
1 'polypeptide(L)'
;DDIKSQVGATITHRVMAKLFQDRGVKVDRTYQLNVGGNMDFKNMLERDRLESKKISKTQSVTSQLDYDMGAGNVHIGPSDYVQWLDDRKWAFVRLEGRAFGDVPLTIEYKLEVWDSPNSAGVIIDAVRCAKLALDRKIGGPLLSPSSYFMKSPPEQYTDEEALIRTQEFIEGKREK
;
A
#
# COMPACT_ATOMS: atom_id res chain seq x y z
N ASP A 1 -13.40 3.64 1.45
CA ASP A 1 -12.08 3.27 0.91
C ASP A 1 -11.01 4.11 1.61
N ASP A 2 -9.75 3.69 1.59
CA ASP A 2 -8.62 4.32 2.29
C ASP A 2 -7.57 4.82 1.28
N ILE A 3 -6.85 5.91 1.59
CA ILE A 3 -5.95 6.59 0.65
C ILE A 3 -4.62 5.81 0.52
N LYS A 4 -4.12 5.65 -0.70
CA LYS A 4 -2.74 5.23 -0.96
C LYS A 4 -1.83 6.43 -0.71
N SER A 5 -0.93 6.35 0.27
CA SER A 5 0.09 7.39 0.47
C SER A 5 1.11 7.38 -0.69
N GLN A 6 1.78 8.50 -0.97
CA GLN A 6 2.74 8.60 -2.09
C GLN A 6 3.84 7.53 -2.00
N VAL A 7 4.49 7.42 -0.84
CA VAL A 7 5.42 6.34 -0.53
C VAL A 7 5.10 5.78 0.85
N GLY A 8 4.74 4.52 0.91
CA GLY A 8 4.35 3.86 2.15
C GLY A 8 4.99 2.50 2.33
N ALA A 9 4.84 1.97 3.54
CA ALA A 9 5.33 0.65 3.89
C ALA A 9 4.70 -0.44 3.01
N THR A 10 3.39 -0.36 2.74
CA THR A 10 2.69 -1.37 1.92
C THR A 10 3.15 -1.37 0.45
N ILE A 11 3.30 -0.20 -0.19
CA ILE A 11 3.74 -0.14 -1.59
C ILE A 11 5.21 -0.57 -1.74
N THR A 12 6.09 -0.13 -0.84
CA THR A 12 7.50 -0.57 -0.87
C THR A 12 7.61 -2.07 -0.64
N HIS A 13 6.85 -2.62 0.31
CA HIS A 13 6.85 -4.05 0.58
C HIS A 13 6.33 -4.86 -0.63
N ARG A 14 5.27 -4.40 -1.29
CA ARG A 14 4.78 -5.00 -2.55
C ARG A 14 5.86 -5.05 -3.63
N VAL A 15 6.53 -3.92 -3.87
CA VAL A 15 7.60 -3.83 -4.88
C VAL A 15 8.72 -4.80 -4.56
N MET A 16 9.12 -4.91 -3.29
CA MET A 16 10.16 -5.85 -2.86
C MET A 16 9.73 -7.31 -3.00
N ALA A 17 8.49 -7.65 -2.61
CA ALA A 17 7.96 -9.00 -2.77
C ALA A 17 7.88 -9.41 -4.25
N LYS A 18 7.41 -8.50 -5.11
CA LYS A 18 7.36 -8.71 -6.56
C LYS A 18 8.75 -8.86 -7.17
N LEU A 19 9.72 -8.05 -6.73
CA LEU A 19 11.12 -8.18 -7.17
C LEU A 19 11.69 -9.56 -6.82
N PHE A 20 11.43 -10.08 -5.62
CA PHE A 20 11.88 -11.42 -5.23
C PHE A 20 11.29 -12.47 -6.18
N GLN A 21 9.96 -12.44 -6.36
CA GLN A 21 9.24 -13.33 -7.27
C GLN A 21 9.80 -13.28 -8.70
N ASP A 22 9.96 -12.08 -9.27
CA ASP A 22 10.41 -11.87 -10.65
C ASP A 22 11.85 -12.31 -10.90
N ARG A 23 12.66 -12.34 -9.83
CA ARG A 23 14.06 -12.81 -9.87
C ARG A 23 14.20 -14.28 -9.49
N GLY A 24 13.10 -15.01 -9.33
CA GLY A 24 13.08 -16.42 -8.97
C GLY A 24 13.48 -16.70 -7.52
N VAL A 25 13.40 -15.69 -6.64
CA VAL A 25 13.63 -15.84 -5.20
C VAL A 25 12.30 -16.16 -4.54
N LYS A 26 12.21 -17.34 -3.91
CA LYS A 26 11.02 -17.74 -3.16
C LYS A 26 11.03 -17.04 -1.80
N VAL A 27 10.03 -16.19 -1.53
CA VAL A 27 9.80 -15.60 -0.21
C VAL A 27 9.20 -16.65 0.73
N ASP A 28 9.89 -16.96 1.82
CA ASP A 28 9.46 -17.92 2.82
C ASP A 28 8.74 -17.23 4.00
N ARG A 29 9.22 -16.07 4.45
CA ARG A 29 8.64 -15.30 5.56
C ARG A 29 8.72 -13.81 5.32
N THR A 30 7.74 -13.08 5.83
CA THR A 30 7.76 -11.63 5.80
C THR A 30 7.03 -10.98 6.97
N TYR A 31 7.51 -9.82 7.39
CA TYR A 31 6.76 -8.94 8.26
C TYR A 31 6.81 -7.48 7.83
N GLN A 32 5.79 -6.74 8.25
CA GLN A 32 5.76 -5.28 8.23
C GLN A 32 5.20 -4.80 9.57
N LEU A 33 6.06 -4.19 10.37
CA LEU A 33 5.71 -3.60 11.65
C LEU A 33 5.61 -2.08 11.50
N ASN A 34 4.44 -1.50 11.78
CA ASN A 34 4.23 -0.06 11.65
C ASN A 34 4.03 0.58 13.03
N VAL A 35 4.78 1.63 13.32
CA VAL A 35 4.72 2.39 14.57
C VAL A 35 4.53 3.88 14.25
N GLY A 36 3.73 4.60 15.03
CA GLY A 36 3.54 6.04 14.86
C GLY A 36 3.02 6.71 16.13
N GLY A 37 3.01 8.04 16.15
CA GLY A 37 2.66 8.83 17.34
C GLY A 37 1.36 9.63 17.23
N ASN A 38 0.67 9.57 16.09
CA ASN A 38 -0.56 10.33 15.89
C ASN A 38 -1.80 9.57 16.42
N MET A 39 -2.94 10.25 16.44
CA MET A 39 -4.20 9.67 16.92
C MET A 39 -4.68 8.48 16.07
N ASP A 40 -4.31 8.37 14.79
CA ASP A 40 -4.64 7.18 13.98
C ASP A 40 -3.94 5.94 14.56
N PHE A 41 -2.66 6.03 14.91
CA PHE A 41 -1.93 4.94 15.57
C PHE A 41 -2.43 4.64 16.97
N LYS A 42 -2.82 5.66 17.74
CA LYS A 42 -3.43 5.44 19.05
C LYS A 42 -4.76 4.70 18.95
N ASN A 43 -5.60 5.07 17.99
CA ASN A 43 -6.86 4.38 17.71
C ASN A 43 -6.64 2.95 17.20
N MET A 44 -5.50 2.68 16.55
CA MET A 44 -5.12 1.34 16.09
C MET A 44 -4.68 0.40 17.20
N LEU A 45 -4.50 0.84 18.46
CA LEU A 45 -4.29 -0.09 19.57
C LEU A 45 -5.55 -0.93 19.89
N GLU A 46 -6.72 -0.46 19.47
CA GLU A 46 -7.98 -1.22 19.58
C GLU A 46 -8.00 -2.36 18.56
N ARG A 47 -7.67 -3.57 19.03
CA ARG A 47 -7.51 -4.77 18.20
C ARG A 47 -8.74 -5.12 17.35
N ASP A 48 -9.94 -4.85 17.86
CA ASP A 48 -11.19 -5.15 17.14
C ASP A 48 -11.35 -4.34 15.84
N ARG A 49 -10.67 -3.18 15.74
CA ARG A 49 -10.69 -2.33 14.55
C ARG A 49 -9.61 -2.67 13.54
N LEU A 50 -8.72 -3.62 13.87
CA LEU A 50 -7.57 -3.97 13.07
C LEU A 50 -7.83 -5.06 12.04
N GLU A 51 -8.84 -5.90 12.23
CA GLU A 51 -9.08 -7.08 11.37
C GLU A 51 -9.16 -6.69 9.89
N SER A 52 -10.03 -5.74 9.53
CA SER A 52 -10.18 -5.30 8.14
C SER A 52 -8.91 -4.68 7.56
N LYS A 53 -8.15 -3.89 8.34
CA LYS A 53 -6.88 -3.27 7.89
C LYS A 53 -5.75 -4.30 7.78
N LYS A 54 -5.73 -5.32 8.65
CA LYS A 54 -4.76 -6.41 8.62
C LYS A 54 -4.98 -7.28 7.39
N ILE A 55 -6.23 -7.65 7.10
CA ILE A 55 -6.60 -8.41 5.91
C ILE A 55 -6.20 -7.65 4.64
N SER A 56 -6.60 -6.38 4.51
CA SER A 56 -6.32 -5.59 3.29
C SER A 56 -4.82 -5.41 3.04
N LYS A 57 -4.04 -5.10 4.09
CA LYS A 57 -2.57 -4.95 3.95
C LYS A 57 -1.87 -6.28 3.67
N THR A 58 -2.33 -7.37 4.29
CA THR A 58 -1.76 -8.70 4.07
C THR A 58 -1.99 -9.14 2.64
N GLN A 59 -3.24 -9.10 2.16
CA GLN A 59 -3.61 -9.44 0.78
C GLN A 59 -2.87 -8.57 -0.25
N SER A 60 -2.66 -7.30 0.09
CA SER A 60 -1.92 -6.39 -0.78
C SER A 60 -0.49 -6.88 -1.04
N VAL A 61 0.19 -7.49 -0.07
CA VAL A 61 1.54 -8.04 -0.28
C VAL A 61 1.49 -9.45 -0.85
N THR A 62 0.66 -10.35 -0.30
CA THR A 62 0.63 -11.75 -0.72
C THR A 62 0.10 -11.93 -2.15
N SER A 63 -0.72 -11.01 -2.66
CA SER A 63 -1.15 -10.98 -4.06
C SER A 63 -0.02 -10.78 -5.08
N GLN A 64 1.19 -10.39 -4.63
CA GLN A 64 2.35 -10.27 -5.51
C GLN A 64 3.07 -11.60 -5.73
N LEU A 65 2.69 -12.65 -4.99
CA LEU A 65 3.26 -13.99 -5.06
C LEU A 65 2.23 -14.93 -5.69
N ASP A 66 2.70 -15.93 -6.44
CA ASP A 66 1.85 -16.92 -7.11
C ASP A 66 1.56 -18.17 -6.24
N TYR A 67 1.93 -18.14 -4.96
CA TYR A 67 1.71 -19.20 -4.00
C TYR A 67 1.23 -18.66 -2.64
N ASP A 68 0.60 -19.54 -1.86
CA ASP A 68 0.26 -19.24 -0.47
C ASP A 68 1.50 -19.40 0.43
N MET A 69 1.85 -18.33 1.13
CA MET A 69 2.92 -18.34 2.14
C MET A 69 2.50 -19.05 3.43
N GLY A 70 1.20 -19.23 3.67
CA GLY A 70 0.64 -19.70 4.93
C GLY A 70 0.60 -18.59 5.99
N ALA A 71 -0.50 -18.56 6.76
CA ALA A 71 -0.78 -17.48 7.71
C ALA A 71 0.29 -17.26 8.80
N GLY A 72 1.06 -18.30 9.14
CA GLY A 72 2.14 -18.22 10.13
C GLY A 72 3.41 -17.52 9.63
N ASN A 73 3.55 -17.33 8.32
CA ASN A 73 4.75 -16.77 7.68
C ASN A 73 4.60 -15.31 7.28
N VAL A 74 3.42 -14.71 7.48
CA VAL A 74 3.12 -13.33 7.08
C VAL A 74 2.58 -12.55 8.28
N HIS A 75 3.28 -11.48 8.65
CA HIS A 75 2.85 -10.60 9.74
C HIS A 75 2.84 -9.14 9.31
N ILE A 76 1.68 -8.63 8.89
CA ILE A 76 1.54 -7.25 8.36
C ILE A 76 0.44 -6.52 9.12
N GLY A 77 0.78 -5.42 9.79
CA GLY A 77 -0.20 -4.66 10.55
C GLY A 77 0.38 -3.46 11.28
N PRO A 78 -0.46 -2.60 11.87
CA PRO A 78 0.01 -1.67 12.89
C PRO A 78 0.53 -2.46 14.09
N SER A 79 1.59 -1.96 14.69
CA SER A 79 2.35 -2.68 15.71
C SER A 79 2.28 -1.96 17.05
N ASP A 80 2.44 -0.63 17.06
CA ASP A 80 2.44 0.11 18.31
C ASP A 80 2.18 1.61 18.12
N TYR A 81 1.94 2.29 19.24
CA TYR A 81 1.86 3.73 19.39
C TYR A 81 3.04 4.24 20.21
N VAL A 82 3.78 5.19 19.65
CA VAL A 82 4.92 5.81 20.32
C VAL A 82 4.76 7.32 20.26
N GLN A 83 4.38 7.91 21.40
CA GLN A 83 3.92 9.30 21.48
C GLN A 83 4.89 10.32 20.88
N TRP A 84 6.20 10.17 21.10
CA TRP A 84 7.19 11.15 20.61
C TRP A 84 7.42 11.11 19.09
N LEU A 85 6.82 10.15 18.37
CA LEU A 85 6.90 10.14 16.92
C LEU A 85 6.00 11.22 16.29
N ASP A 86 5.00 11.74 17.02
CA ASP A 86 4.01 12.67 16.49
C ASP A 86 3.42 12.13 15.16
N ASP A 87 3.44 12.91 14.08
CA ASP A 87 2.96 12.48 12.75
C ASP A 87 3.96 11.60 11.97
N ARG A 88 5.13 11.31 12.55
CA ARG A 88 6.08 10.38 11.93
C ARG A 88 5.59 8.96 12.09
N LYS A 89 5.70 8.23 11.00
CA LYS A 89 5.42 6.82 10.90
C LYS A 89 6.69 6.09 10.55
N TRP A 90 7.04 5.12 11.38
CA TRP A 90 8.12 4.19 11.14
C TRP A 90 7.53 2.86 10.70
N ALA A 91 8.15 2.27 9.68
CA ALA A 91 7.83 0.92 9.27
C ALA A 91 9.10 0.09 9.15
N PHE A 92 9.11 -1.06 9.80
CA PHE A 92 10.16 -2.06 9.70
C PHE A 92 9.63 -3.18 8.82
N VAL A 93 10.30 -3.42 7.70
CA VAL A 93 9.90 -4.43 6.73
C VAL A 93 11.04 -5.41 6.57
N ARG A 94 10.72 -6.70 6.61
CA ARG A 94 11.67 -7.78 6.42
C ARG A 94 11.09 -8.83 5.50
N LEU A 95 11.87 -9.26 4.51
CA LEU A 95 11.55 -10.40 3.66
C LEU A 95 12.70 -11.41 3.79
N GLU A 96 12.35 -12.66 4.02
CA GLU A 96 13.26 -13.80 4.03
C GLU A 96 12.85 -14.73 2.90
N GLY A 97 13.83 -15.20 2.13
CA GLY A 97 13.60 -16.13 1.04
C GLY A 97 14.81 -16.98 0.70
N ARG A 98 14.66 -17.75 -0.38
CA ARG A 98 15.69 -18.63 -0.92
C ARG A 98 15.94 -18.34 -2.39
N ALA A 99 17.21 -18.14 -2.72
CA ALA A 99 17.70 -17.91 -4.06
C ALA A 99 18.19 -19.23 -4.70
N PHE A 100 19.02 -19.12 -5.73
CA PHE A 100 19.61 -20.28 -6.42
C PHE A 100 20.32 -21.23 -5.44
N GLY A 101 20.05 -22.54 -5.57
CA GLY A 101 20.62 -23.58 -4.71
C GLY A 101 20.10 -23.54 -3.27
N ASP A 102 18.88 -23.02 -3.05
CA ASP A 102 18.27 -22.83 -1.72
C ASP A 102 19.10 -21.97 -0.77
N VAL A 103 19.99 -21.13 -1.31
CA VAL A 103 20.81 -20.21 -0.51
C VAL A 103 19.90 -19.15 0.10
N PRO A 104 19.94 -18.93 1.43
CA PRO A 104 19.08 -17.96 2.09
C PRO A 104 19.42 -16.53 1.66
N LEU A 105 18.38 -15.74 1.45
CA LEU A 105 18.46 -14.32 1.13
C LEU A 105 17.49 -13.56 2.03
N THR A 106 18.00 -12.55 2.72
CA THR A 106 17.19 -11.70 3.60
C THR A 106 17.42 -10.25 3.28
N ILE A 107 16.34 -9.47 3.27
CA ILE A 107 16.39 -8.01 3.27
C ILE A 107 15.58 -7.48 4.44
N GLU A 108 16.11 -6.45 5.08
CA GLU A 108 15.42 -5.71 6.12
C GLU A 108 15.67 -4.22 5.90
N TYR A 109 14.62 -3.41 6.00
CA TYR A 109 14.73 -1.97 5.88
C TYR A 109 13.77 -1.25 6.82
N LYS A 110 14.15 -0.03 7.21
CA LYS A 110 13.30 0.91 7.93
C LYS A 110 12.87 2.02 6.98
N LEU A 111 11.58 2.23 6.86
CA LEU A 111 10.98 3.41 6.22
C LEU A 111 10.52 4.40 7.29
N GLU A 112 10.83 5.67 7.10
CA GLU A 112 10.32 6.77 7.89
C GLU A 112 9.64 7.79 6.98
N VAL A 113 8.39 8.12 7.29
CA VAL A 113 7.61 9.12 6.55
C VAL A 113 6.81 9.97 7.52
N TRP A 114 6.49 11.18 7.09
CA TRP A 114 5.43 11.98 7.71
C TRP A 114 4.08 11.54 7.12
N ASP A 115 3.19 10.97 7.92
CA ASP A 115 2.01 10.26 7.43
C ASP A 115 0.98 11.22 6.80
N SER A 116 0.79 12.40 7.40
CA SER A 116 -0.19 13.39 6.94
C SER A 116 0.22 14.06 5.61
N PRO A 117 1.43 14.64 5.45
CA PRO A 117 1.86 15.23 4.17
C PRO A 117 1.91 14.22 3.02
N ASN A 118 2.32 12.98 3.33
CA ASN A 118 2.42 11.88 2.36
C ASN A 118 1.05 11.43 1.82
N SER A 119 -0.03 11.72 2.55
CA SER A 119 -1.40 11.47 2.10
C SER A 119 -2.04 12.72 1.48
N ALA A 120 -1.69 13.90 1.97
CA ALA A 120 -2.24 15.18 1.50
C ALA A 120 -2.02 15.41 0.00
N GLY A 121 -0.82 15.11 -0.52
CA GLY A 121 -0.52 15.26 -1.95
C GLY A 121 -1.46 14.43 -2.84
N VAL A 122 -1.75 13.19 -2.42
CA VAL A 122 -2.65 12.29 -3.16
C VAL A 122 -4.10 12.79 -3.12
N ILE A 123 -4.54 13.31 -1.98
CA ILE A 123 -5.89 13.90 -1.85
C ILE A 123 -6.04 15.09 -2.80
N ILE A 124 -5.02 15.96 -2.90
CA ILE A 124 -5.08 17.13 -3.79
C ILE A 124 -5.30 16.67 -5.24
N ASP A 125 -4.56 15.67 -5.71
CA ASP A 125 -4.73 15.16 -7.08
C ASP A 125 -6.06 14.44 -7.29
N ALA A 126 -6.56 13.72 -6.28
CA ALA A 126 -7.89 13.11 -6.33
C ALA A 126 -9.01 14.17 -6.44
N VAL A 127 -8.91 15.27 -5.68
CA VAL A 127 -9.86 16.40 -5.75
C VAL A 127 -9.80 17.08 -7.12
N ARG A 128 -8.60 17.24 -7.69
CA ARG A 128 -8.44 17.80 -9.05
C ARG A 128 -9.09 16.89 -10.10
N CYS A 129 -8.94 15.57 -9.98
CA CYS A 129 -9.63 14.62 -10.86
C CYS A 129 -11.16 14.69 -10.71
N ALA A 130 -11.66 14.84 -9.47
CA ALA A 130 -13.08 15.05 -9.23
C ALA A 130 -13.59 16.36 -9.86
N LYS A 131 -12.80 17.44 -9.83
CA LYS A 131 -13.13 18.70 -10.50
C LYS A 131 -13.19 18.54 -12.02
N LEU A 132 -12.24 17.81 -12.62
CA LEU A 132 -12.27 17.49 -14.06
C LEU A 132 -13.51 16.69 -14.44
N ALA A 133 -13.89 15.69 -13.63
CA ALA A 133 -15.11 14.93 -13.85
C ALA A 133 -16.36 15.82 -13.80
N LEU A 134 -16.42 16.73 -12.82
CA LEU A 134 -17.52 17.67 -12.68
C LEU A 134 -17.64 18.58 -13.91
N ASP A 135 -16.52 19.12 -14.40
CA ASP A 135 -16.50 19.99 -15.59
C ASP A 135 -16.95 19.24 -16.85
N ARG A 136 -16.66 17.94 -16.92
CA ARG A 136 -17.07 17.04 -18.00
C ARG A 136 -18.45 16.41 -17.78
N LYS A 137 -19.16 16.77 -16.70
CA LYS A 137 -20.47 16.21 -16.31
C LYS A 137 -20.46 14.68 -16.14
N ILE A 138 -19.33 14.11 -15.73
CA ILE A 138 -19.19 12.68 -15.47
C ILE A 138 -19.65 12.40 -14.04
N GLY A 139 -20.63 11.52 -13.90
CA GLY A 139 -21.16 11.05 -12.60
C GLY A 139 -20.75 9.62 -12.27
N GLY A 140 -20.83 9.28 -10.98
CA GLY A 140 -20.45 7.96 -10.46
C GLY A 140 -18.96 7.85 -10.13
N PRO A 141 -18.47 6.63 -9.80
CA PRO A 141 -17.08 6.42 -9.43
C PRO A 141 -16.15 6.66 -10.63
N LEU A 142 -15.05 7.36 -10.37
CA LEU A 142 -13.96 7.56 -11.33
C LEU A 142 -13.01 6.37 -11.20
N LEU A 143 -13.25 5.31 -11.96
CA LEU A 143 -12.56 4.02 -11.82
C LEU A 143 -11.04 4.16 -11.95
N SER A 144 -10.60 4.93 -12.95
CA SER A 144 -9.19 5.15 -13.25
C SER A 144 -8.48 5.93 -12.13
N PRO A 145 -8.88 7.17 -11.77
CA PRO A 145 -8.34 7.85 -10.59
C PRO A 145 -8.43 7.04 -9.28
N SER A 146 -9.56 6.36 -9.05
CA SER A 146 -9.75 5.60 -7.80
C SER A 146 -8.73 4.47 -7.70
N SER A 147 -8.44 3.78 -8.80
CA SER A 147 -7.47 2.69 -8.83
C SER A 147 -6.05 3.13 -8.46
N TYR A 148 -5.70 4.38 -8.77
CA TYR A 148 -4.39 4.94 -8.48
C TYR A 148 -4.30 5.55 -7.08
N PHE A 149 -5.34 6.24 -6.62
CA PHE A 149 -5.32 6.99 -5.35
C PHE A 149 -5.81 6.23 -4.13
N MET A 150 -6.57 5.14 -4.30
CA MET A 150 -7.23 4.43 -3.21
C MET A 150 -6.72 3.00 -3.05
N LYS A 151 -6.72 2.49 -1.81
CA LYS A 151 -6.19 1.16 -1.45
C LYS A 151 -7.10 0.02 -1.90
N SER A 152 -8.41 0.22 -1.89
CA SER A 152 -9.42 -0.78 -2.24
C SER A 152 -10.42 -0.23 -3.27
N PRO A 153 -9.95 0.14 -4.47
CA PRO A 153 -10.79 0.72 -5.51
C PRO A 153 -11.86 -0.28 -5.99
N PRO A 154 -12.96 0.18 -6.62
CA PRO A 154 -13.97 -0.70 -7.20
C PRO A 154 -13.40 -1.69 -8.22
N GLU A 155 -12.40 -1.26 -8.98
CA GLU A 155 -11.64 -2.08 -9.92
C GLU A 155 -10.15 -1.96 -9.60
N GLN A 156 -9.50 -3.09 -9.31
CA GLN A 156 -8.06 -3.17 -9.06
C GLN A 156 -7.30 -3.33 -10.38
N TYR A 157 -6.24 -2.55 -10.52
CA TYR A 157 -5.26 -2.63 -11.59
C TYR A 157 -3.87 -2.72 -11.00
N THR A 158 -2.88 -3.12 -11.79
CA THR A 158 -1.48 -2.93 -11.39
C THR A 158 -1.19 -1.43 -11.21
N ASP A 159 -0.22 -1.07 -10.38
CA ASP A 159 0.06 0.34 -10.10
C ASP A 159 0.50 1.11 -11.39
N GLU A 160 1.14 0.41 -12.33
CA GLU A 160 1.52 0.93 -13.65
C GLU A 160 0.29 1.20 -14.55
N GLU A 161 -0.62 0.23 -14.65
CA GLU A 161 -1.87 0.40 -15.41
C GLU A 161 -2.76 1.50 -14.81
N ALA A 162 -2.85 1.55 -13.48
CA ALA A 162 -3.61 2.57 -12.76
C ALA A 162 -3.08 3.99 -13.05
N LEU A 163 -1.74 4.14 -13.13
CA LEU A 163 -1.09 5.40 -13.50
C LEU A 163 -1.46 5.81 -14.93
N ILE A 164 -1.29 4.91 -15.90
CA ILE A 164 -1.59 5.17 -17.32
C ILE A 164 -3.06 5.57 -17.48
N ARG A 165 -3.97 4.80 -16.91
CA ARG A 165 -5.41 5.07 -16.98
C ARG A 165 -5.79 6.41 -16.34
N THR A 166 -5.15 6.76 -15.22
CA THR A 166 -5.36 8.06 -14.57
C THR A 166 -4.84 9.20 -15.43
N GLN A 167 -3.70 9.04 -16.10
CA GLN A 167 -3.18 10.02 -17.06
C GLN A 167 -4.11 10.18 -18.27
N GLU A 168 -4.58 9.07 -18.85
CA GLU A 168 -5.57 9.10 -19.94
C GLU A 168 -6.86 9.82 -19.53
N PHE A 169 -7.34 9.60 -18.30
CA PHE A 169 -8.46 10.34 -17.74
C PHE A 169 -8.14 11.82 -17.65
N ILE A 170 -7.00 12.22 -17.09
CA ILE A 170 -6.59 13.63 -16.98
C ILE A 170 -6.54 14.30 -18.37
N GLU A 171 -5.96 13.62 -19.36
CA GLU A 171 -5.84 14.09 -20.75
C GLU A 171 -7.17 14.08 -21.53
N GLY A 172 -8.23 13.47 -21.00
CA GLY A 172 -9.53 13.37 -21.67
C GLY A 172 -9.59 12.30 -22.76
N LYS A 173 -8.63 11.37 -22.79
CA LYS A 173 -8.63 10.18 -23.67
C LYS A 173 -9.49 9.04 -23.13
N ARG A 174 -9.90 9.13 -21.86
CA ARG A 174 -10.74 8.14 -21.16
C ARG A 174 -11.85 8.84 -20.36
N GLU A 175 -13.04 8.25 -20.36
CA GLU A 175 -14.21 8.79 -19.63
C GLU A 175 -14.16 8.54 -18.11
N LYS A 176 -13.75 7.34 -17.65
CA LYS A 176 -13.77 6.97 -16.22
C LYS A 176 -12.55 6.22 -15.77
#